data_AF-A0A150GRJ8-F1
#
_entry.id   AF-A0A150GRJ8-F1
#
_cell.length_a   1.000
_cell.length_b   1.000
_cell.length_c   1.000
_cell.angle_alpha   90.00
_cell.angle_beta   90.00
_cell.angle_gamma   90.00
#
_symmetry.space_group_name_H-M   'P 1'
#
loop_
_entity.id
_entity.type
_entity.pdbx_description
1 polymer ?
#
loop_
_entity_poly.entity_id
_entity_poly.type
_entity_poly.pdbx_seq_one_letter_code
_entity_poly.pdbx_strand_id
1 'polypeptide(L)'
;MKTQGPHRYRPGTVALREIRKYQKSTDLLIRKLPFSRLVREISNQMLREPFRWTAEALMALQEASEDMLVHLLEDCNLCAIHAKRVTIMPKDMQLARRIRGPIYGISSN
;
A
#
# COMPACT_ATOMS: atom_id res chain seq x y z
N MET A 1 36.73 19.00 25.38
CA MET A 1 35.87 17.79 25.31
C MET A 1 35.38 17.63 23.88
N LYS A 2 35.68 16.51 23.20
CA LYS A 2 35.08 16.22 21.89
C LYS A 2 33.65 15.77 22.13
N THR A 3 32.66 16.58 21.79
CA THR A 3 31.25 16.18 21.80
C THR A 3 31.05 15.10 20.73
N GLN A 4 30.62 13.91 21.12
CA GLN A 4 30.24 12.87 20.16
C GLN A 4 29.03 13.38 19.36
N GLY A 5 29.11 13.30 18.03
CA GLY A 5 28.00 13.69 17.16
C GLY A 5 26.75 12.83 17.38
N PRO A 6 25.58 13.28 16.90
CA PRO A 6 24.34 12.53 17.06
C PRO A 6 24.43 11.15 16.39
N HIS A 7 23.98 10.11 17.11
CA HIS A 7 23.96 8.75 16.59
C HIS A 7 23.02 8.63 15.37
N ARG A 8 23.54 8.08 14.25
CA ARG A 8 22.78 7.83 13.03
C ARG A 8 22.80 6.35 12.67
N TYR A 9 21.63 5.76 12.46
CA TYR A 9 21.52 4.40 11.94
C TYR A 9 22.00 4.32 10.49
N ARG A 10 22.58 3.18 10.10
CA ARG A 10 22.96 2.93 8.71
C ARG A 10 21.69 2.90 7.82
N PRO A 11 21.78 3.34 6.55
CA PRO A 11 20.69 3.16 5.60
C PRO A 11 20.21 1.70 5.57
N GLY A 12 18.90 1.48 5.57
CA GLY A 12 18.28 0.15 5.64
C GLY A 12 18.03 -0.38 7.05
N THR A 13 18.76 0.07 8.09
CA THR A 13 18.53 -0.42 9.47
C THR A 13 17.13 -0.09 9.98
N VAL A 14 16.66 1.14 9.74
CA VAL A 14 15.31 1.57 10.15
C VAL A 14 14.25 0.89 9.29
N ALA A 15 14.47 0.78 7.97
CA ALA A 15 13.54 0.11 7.06
C ALA A 15 13.31 -1.37 7.45
N LEU A 16 14.37 -2.12 7.76
CA LEU A 16 14.24 -3.51 8.23
C LEU A 16 13.51 -3.62 9.57
N ARG A 17 13.64 -2.62 10.44
CA ARG A 17 12.90 -2.57 11.71
C ARG A 17 11.41 -2.32 11.46
N GLU A 18 11.09 -1.41 10.54
CA GLU A 18 9.71 -1.10 10.15
C GLU A 18 9.03 -2.29 9.46
N ILE A 19 9.72 -2.98 8.55
CA ILE A 19 9.20 -4.20 7.91
C ILE A 19 8.80 -5.24 8.97
N ARG A 20 9.70 -5.54 9.93
CA ARG A 20 9.39 -6.49 11.01
C ARG A 20 8.26 -6.02 11.91
N LYS A 21 8.18 -4.72 12.18
CA LYS A 21 7.11 -4.13 12.99
C LYS A 21 5.76 -4.35 12.30
N TYR A 22 5.64 -3.96 11.03
CA TYR A 22 4.37 -4.00 10.31
C TYR A 22 3.94 -5.41 9.93
N GLN A 23 4.88 -6.33 9.67
CA GLN A 23 4.57 -7.76 9.47
C GLN A 23 4.08 -8.45 10.74
N LYS A 24 4.33 -7.90 11.93
CA LYS A 24 3.87 -8.47 13.21
C LYS A 24 2.49 -7.94 13.62
N SER A 25 2.10 -6.78 13.14
CA SER A 25 0.82 -6.12 13.45
C SER A 25 -0.22 -6.39 12.35
N THR A 26 -1.49 -6.21 12.69
CA THR A 26 -2.61 -6.23 11.73
C THR A 26 -3.35 -4.90 11.71
N ASP A 27 -2.69 -3.83 12.15
CA ASP A 27 -3.28 -2.49 12.20
C ASP A 27 -3.41 -1.90 10.78
N LEU A 28 -4.52 -1.23 10.50
CA LEU A 28 -4.69 -0.44 9.29
C LEU A 28 -3.72 0.74 9.28
N LEU A 29 -3.00 0.93 8.19
CA LEU A 29 -1.95 1.92 8.03
C LEU A 29 -2.44 3.21 7.36
N ILE A 30 -3.51 3.14 6.56
CA ILE A 30 -4.12 4.32 5.95
C ILE A 30 -4.98 5.03 7.00
N ARG A 31 -4.87 6.36 7.05
CA ARG A 31 -5.72 7.15 7.97
C ARG A 31 -7.19 7.06 7.54
N LYS A 32 -8.06 6.69 8.48
CA LYS A 32 -9.51 6.46 8.26
C LYS A 32 -10.24 7.65 7.62
N LEU A 33 -10.00 8.88 8.09
CA LEU A 33 -10.72 10.06 7.60
C LEU A 33 -10.39 10.40 6.13
N PRO A 34 -9.11 10.51 5.71
CA PRO A 34 -8.77 10.65 4.30
C PRO A 34 -9.32 9.52 3.42
N PHE A 35 -9.22 8.26 3.87
CA PHE A 35 -9.76 7.12 3.12
C PHE A 35 -11.28 7.23 2.92
N SER A 36 -12.02 7.54 3.99
CA SER A 36 -13.48 7.75 3.94
C SER A 36 -13.87 8.89 2.99
N ARG A 37 -13.10 9.99 2.95
CA ARG A 37 -13.33 11.08 1.99
C ARG A 37 -13.16 10.61 0.55
N LEU A 38 -12.09 9.86 0.27
CA LEU A 38 -11.83 9.31 -1.07
C LEU A 38 -12.94 8.35 -1.52
N VAL A 39 -13.37 7.44 -0.65
CA VAL A 39 -14.49 6.51 -0.96
C VAL A 39 -15.75 7.29 -1.31
N ARG A 40 -16.09 8.32 -0.54
CA ARG A 40 -17.28 9.17 -0.80
C ARG A 40 -17.14 9.97 -2.09
N GLU A 41 -15.96 10.50 -2.38
CA GLU A 41 -15.67 11.21 -3.63
C GLU A 41 -15.92 10.30 -4.85
N ILE A 42 -15.34 9.10 -4.86
CA ILE A 42 -15.53 8.12 -5.93
C ILE A 42 -17.00 7.71 -6.04
N SER A 43 -17.66 7.45 -4.90
CA SER A 43 -19.07 7.08 -4.87
C SER A 43 -19.96 8.14 -5.51
N ASN A 44 -19.71 9.42 -5.21
CA ASN A 44 -20.48 10.53 -5.76
C ASN A 44 -20.24 10.74 -7.26
N GLN A 45 -19.08 10.33 -7.79
CA GLN A 45 -18.82 10.34 -9.23
C GLN A 45 -19.54 9.19 -9.96
N MET A 46 -19.70 8.05 -9.29
CA MET A 46 -20.24 6.82 -9.88
C MET A 46 -21.77 6.70 -9.74
N LEU A 47 -22.34 7.24 -8.66
CA LEU A 47 -23.75 7.10 -8.31
C LEU A 47 -24.51 8.39 -8.63
N ARG A 48 -25.71 8.24 -9.21
CA ARG A 48 -26.58 9.37 -9.58
C ARG A 48 -27.26 10.01 -8.37
N GLU A 49 -27.53 9.20 -7.34
CA GLU A 49 -28.26 9.61 -6.14
C GLU A 49 -27.33 9.63 -4.91
N PRO A 50 -27.60 10.49 -3.91
CA PRO A 50 -26.77 10.58 -2.72
C PRO A 50 -26.76 9.25 -1.95
N PHE A 51 -25.57 8.65 -1.83
CA PHE A 51 -25.37 7.38 -1.14
C PHE A 51 -24.84 7.57 0.29
N ARG A 52 -25.40 6.83 1.25
CA ARG A 52 -24.96 6.84 2.64
C ARG A 52 -24.15 5.59 2.96
N TRP A 53 -22.91 5.80 3.37
CA TRP A 53 -22.01 4.75 3.85
C TRP A 53 -22.16 4.50 5.34
N THR A 54 -22.28 3.24 5.73
CA THR A 54 -22.14 2.77 7.12
C THR A 54 -20.66 2.78 7.54
N ALA A 55 -20.39 2.76 8.84
CA ALA A 55 -19.02 2.73 9.34
C ALA A 55 -18.32 1.39 9.00
N GLU A 56 -19.06 0.29 9.10
CA GLU A 56 -18.61 -1.07 8.84
C GLU A 56 -18.25 -1.25 7.36
N ALA A 57 -19.04 -0.68 6.44
CA ALA A 57 -18.74 -0.75 5.01
C ALA A 57 -17.44 0.00 4.65
N LEU A 58 -17.21 1.16 5.26
CA LEU A 58 -15.97 1.91 5.06
C LEU A 58 -14.75 1.17 5.61
N MET A 59 -14.91 0.50 6.76
CA MET A 59 -13.87 -0.35 7.33
C MET A 59 -13.56 -1.56 6.43
N ALA A 60 -14.60 -2.26 5.95
CA ALA A 60 -14.43 -3.41 5.05
C ALA A 60 -13.74 -3.02 3.74
N LEU A 61 -14.10 -1.87 3.16
CA LEU A 61 -13.41 -1.34 1.98
C LEU A 61 -11.94 -1.01 2.27
N GLN A 62 -11.65 -0.47 3.45
CA GLN A 62 -10.28 -0.14 3.83
C GLN A 62 -9.43 -1.40 4.02
N GLU A 63 -9.95 -2.39 4.74
CA GLU A 63 -9.30 -3.69 4.95
C GLU A 63 -8.97 -4.36 3.61
N ALA A 64 -9.96 -4.48 2.71
CA ALA A 64 -9.75 -5.08 1.39
C ALA A 64 -8.74 -4.30 0.53
N SER A 65 -8.77 -2.95 0.59
CA SER A 65 -7.86 -2.10 -0.18
C SER A 65 -6.42 -2.22 0.31
N GLU A 66 -6.19 -2.19 1.62
CA GLU A 66 -4.85 -2.31 2.19
C GLU A 66 -4.27 -3.71 1.97
N ASP A 67 -5.07 -4.76 2.16
CA ASP A 67 -4.67 -6.14 1.88
C ASP A 67 -4.24 -6.33 0.42
N MET A 68 -5.05 -5.83 -0.52
CA MET A 68 -4.73 -5.87 -1.95
C MET A 68 -3.42 -5.13 -2.27
N LEU A 69 -3.19 -3.96 -1.67
CA LEU A 69 -1.97 -3.17 -1.87
C LEU A 69 -0.74 -3.88 -1.30
N VAL A 70 -0.85 -4.50 -0.12
CA VAL A 70 0.24 -5.28 0.49
C VAL A 70 0.65 -6.42 -0.45
N HIS A 71 -0.31 -7.24 -0.87
CA HIS A 71 -0.05 -8.34 -1.81
C HIS A 71 0.54 -7.85 -3.13
N LEU A 72 0.06 -6.72 -3.69
CA LEU A 72 0.62 -6.17 -4.91
C LEU A 72 2.08 -5.71 -4.72
N LEU A 73 2.40 -5.11 -3.58
CA LEU A 73 3.75 -4.65 -3.26
C LEU A 73 4.72 -5.81 -3.01
N GLU A 74 4.24 -6.95 -2.49
CA GLU A 74 5.03 -8.19 -2.40
C GLU A 74 5.45 -8.68 -3.79
N ASP A 75 4.54 -8.72 -4.75
CA ASP A 75 4.86 -9.09 -6.14
C ASP A 75 5.79 -8.07 -6.80
N CYS A 76 5.59 -6.77 -6.54
CA CYS A 76 6.51 -5.73 -7.02
C CYS A 76 7.92 -5.94 -6.48
N ASN A 77 8.04 -6.35 -5.21
CA ASN A 77 9.33 -6.64 -4.59
C ASN A 77 10.00 -7.86 -5.24
N LEU A 78 9.24 -8.92 -5.55
CA LEU A 78 9.76 -10.06 -6.32
C LEU A 78 10.25 -9.64 -7.72
N CYS A 79 9.52 -8.77 -8.41
CA CYS A 79 9.94 -8.22 -9.71
C CYS A 79 11.23 -7.38 -9.60
N ALA A 80 11.36 -6.56 -8.56
CA ALA A 80 12.56 -5.78 -8.31
C ALA A 80 13.78 -6.68 -8.05
N ILE A 81 13.62 -7.71 -7.21
CA ILE A 81 14.66 -8.70 -6.89
C ILE A 81 15.06 -9.48 -8.14
N HIS A 82 14.09 -9.91 -8.95
CA HIS A 82 14.35 -10.59 -10.23
C HIS A 82 15.22 -9.73 -11.16
N ALA A 83 15.01 -8.41 -11.15
CA ALA A 83 15.82 -7.43 -11.88
C ALA A 83 17.10 -6.98 -11.14
N LYS A 84 17.54 -7.71 -10.10
CA LYS A 84 18.74 -7.44 -9.29
C LYS A 84 18.74 -6.06 -8.61
N ARG A 85 17.56 -5.55 -8.23
CA ARG A 85 17.38 -4.29 -7.50
C ARG A 85 16.77 -4.52 -6.12
N VAL A 86 16.96 -3.56 -5.23
CA VAL A 86 16.36 -3.53 -3.89
C VAL A 86 15.34 -2.40 -3.72
N THR A 87 15.16 -1.58 -4.77
CA THR A 87 14.19 -0.47 -4.80
C THR A 87 13.13 -0.79 -5.85
N ILE A 88 11.88 -0.86 -5.41
CA ILE A 88 10.73 -1.01 -6.29
C ILE A 88 10.55 0.24 -7.16
N MET A 89 10.10 0.03 -8.39
CA MET A 89 9.89 1.06 -9.40
C MET A 89 8.53 0.88 -10.07
N PRO A 90 7.97 1.91 -10.74
CA PRO A 90 6.68 1.78 -11.43
C PRO A 90 6.60 0.61 -12.43
N LYS A 91 7.71 0.27 -13.10
CA LYS A 91 7.80 -0.89 -14.01
C LYS A 91 7.57 -2.24 -13.32
N ASP A 92 7.90 -2.36 -12.03
CA ASP A 92 7.69 -3.58 -11.25
C ASP A 92 6.19 -3.78 -10.99
N MET A 93 5.48 -2.69 -10.70
CA MET A 93 4.03 -2.70 -10.51
C MET A 93 3.28 -2.95 -11.81
N GLN A 94 3.72 -2.34 -12.91
CA GLN A 94 3.16 -2.61 -14.24
C GLN A 94 3.32 -4.08 -14.62
N LEU A 95 4.50 -4.66 -14.39
CA LEU A 95 4.77 -6.07 -14.65
C LEU A 95 3.91 -6.98 -13.75
N ALA A 96 3.87 -6.72 -12.44
CA ALA A 96 3.07 -7.50 -11.49
C ALA A 96 1.58 -7.51 -11.88
N ARG A 97 1.00 -6.33 -12.19
CA ARG A 97 -0.38 -6.22 -12.67
C ARG A 97 -0.58 -6.96 -13.99
N ARG A 98 0.38 -6.87 -14.92
CA ARG A 98 0.30 -7.55 -16.22
C ARG A 98 0.28 -9.07 -16.10
N ILE A 99 1.03 -9.62 -15.14
CA ILE A 99 1.11 -11.06 -14.86
C ILE A 99 -0.15 -11.54 -14.12
N ARG A 100 -0.63 -10.78 -13.13
CA ARG A 100 -1.88 -11.06 -12.40
C ARG A 100 -3.13 -11.11 -13.30
N GLY A 101 -3.04 -10.53 -14.49
CA GLY A 101 -4.11 -10.56 -15.48
C GLY A 101 -5.25 -9.59 -15.17
N PRO A 102 -6.31 -9.56 -16.00
CA PRO A 102 -7.36 -8.54 -15.93
C PRO A 102 -8.20 -8.61 -14.65
N ILE A 103 -8.33 -9.80 -14.06
CA ILE A 103 -9.15 -10.05 -12.86
C ILE A 103 -8.46 -9.53 -11.59
N TYR A 104 -7.15 -9.80 -11.44
CA TYR A 104 -6.39 -9.46 -10.22
C TYR A 104 -5.38 -8.32 -10.41
N GLY A 105 -5.11 -7.92 -11.64
CA GLY A 105 -4.24 -6.80 -12.04
C GLY A 105 -4.99 -5.48 -12.29
N ILE A 106 -6.30 -5.46 -11.97
CA ILE A 106 -7.22 -4.31 -11.96
C ILE A 106 -7.23 -3.57 -13.30
N SER A 107 -7.90 -4.17 -14.29
CA SER A 107 -8.31 -3.64 -15.60
C SER A 107 -7.38 -2.63 -16.30
N SER A 108 -6.68 -3.13 -17.31
CA SER A 108 -6.09 -2.35 -18.39
C SER A 108 -7.18 -1.85 -19.35
N ASN A 109 -7.49 -0.57 -19.30
CA ASN A 109 -8.03 0.20 -20.42
C ASN A 109 -7.00 1.25 -20.82
#